data_AF-R4G9I8-F1
#
_entry.id   AF-R4G9I8-F1
#
_cell.length_a   1.000
_cell.length_b   1.000
_cell.length_c   1.000
_cell.angle_alpha   90.00
_cell.angle_beta   90.00
_cell.angle_gamma   90.00
#
_symmetry.space_group_name_H-M   'P 1'
#
loop_
_entity.id
_entity.type
_entity.pdbx_description
1 polymer ?
#
loop_
_entity_poly.entity_id
_entity_poly.type
_entity_poly.pdbx_seq_one_letter_code
_entity_poly.pdbx_strand_id
1 'polypeptide(L)'
;MKLSLLLLSLFTAPLCVHSSIQLVESGPNIRQPGQSVRLTCTITGASVKGPYWEWVRQAPGKGLEWLGQIDWASNNWRTYYNPSVQSRSTLTADSSKNEYYLELRSLTAADSATYYCARRTQ
;
A
#
# COMPACT_ATOMS: atom_id res chain seq x y z
N MET A 1 -7.95 -50.88 -38.71
CA MET A 1 -7.31 -50.68 -37.39
C MET A 1 -7.13 -49.17 -37.19
N LYS A 2 -7.81 -48.58 -36.21
CA LYS A 2 -7.93 -47.13 -36.02
C LYS A 2 -6.62 -46.56 -35.43
N LEU A 3 -5.98 -45.63 -36.13
CA LEU A 3 -4.81 -44.90 -35.65
C LEU A 3 -5.30 -43.66 -34.89
N SER A 4 -5.37 -43.74 -33.56
CA SER A 4 -5.77 -42.62 -32.71
C SER A 4 -4.53 -41.87 -32.25
N LEU A 5 -4.33 -40.64 -32.75
CA LEU A 5 -3.30 -39.72 -32.28
C LEU A 5 -3.76 -39.07 -30.96
N LEU A 6 -3.09 -39.40 -29.85
CA LEU A 6 -3.26 -38.72 -28.57
C LEU A 6 -2.20 -37.61 -28.47
N LEU A 7 -2.57 -36.37 -28.78
CA LEU A 7 -1.77 -35.19 -28.44
C LEU A 7 -1.97 -34.89 -26.95
N LEU A 8 -0.99 -35.20 -26.10
CA LEU A 8 -0.92 -34.66 -24.74
C LEU A 8 -0.38 -33.24 -24.81
N SER A 9 -1.27 -32.24 -24.83
CA SER A 9 -0.88 -30.86 -24.60
C SER A 9 -0.54 -30.67 -23.12
N LEU A 10 0.76 -30.61 -22.80
CA LEU A 10 1.23 -30.12 -21.51
C LEU A 10 0.98 -28.60 -21.46
N PHE A 11 -0.22 -28.20 -21.04
CA PHE A 11 -0.43 -26.84 -20.56
C PHE A 11 0.30 -26.72 -19.22
N THR A 12 1.57 -26.36 -19.27
CA THR A 12 2.26 -25.79 -18.11
C THR A 12 1.54 -24.49 -17.79
N ALA A 13 0.55 -24.55 -16.90
CA ALA A 13 -0.03 -23.36 -16.33
C ALA A 13 1.14 -22.56 -15.73
N PRO A 14 1.39 -21.31 -16.18
CA PRO A 14 2.32 -20.48 -15.47
C PRO A 14 1.79 -20.41 -14.05
N LEU A 15 2.64 -20.71 -13.07
CA LEU A 15 2.35 -20.38 -11.68
C LEU A 15 2.18 -18.86 -11.66
N CYS A 16 0.95 -18.39 -11.88
CA CYS A 16 0.59 -17.00 -11.69
C CYS A 16 0.76 -16.78 -10.19
N VAL A 17 1.94 -16.29 -9.81
CA VAL A 17 2.21 -15.77 -8.48
C VAL A 17 1.22 -14.62 -8.31
N HIS A 18 0.12 -14.89 -7.62
CA HIS A 18 -0.93 -13.91 -7.37
C HIS A 18 -0.47 -13.08 -6.16
N SER A 19 0.29 -12.02 -6.39
CA SER A 19 0.59 -11.05 -5.34
C SER A 19 -0.71 -10.34 -4.96
N SER A 20 -1.34 -10.77 -3.87
CA SER A 20 -2.59 -10.18 -3.36
C SER A 20 -2.28 -8.89 -2.60
N ILE A 21 -2.43 -7.74 -3.25
CA ILE A 21 -2.44 -6.43 -2.57
C ILE A 21 -3.87 -6.13 -2.13
N GLN A 22 -4.09 -6.02 -0.82
CA GLN A 22 -5.36 -5.50 -0.29
C GLN A 22 -5.27 -4.00 -0.13
N LEU A 23 -6.19 -3.25 -0.73
CA LEU A 23 -6.30 -1.79 -0.60
C LEU A 23 -7.49 -1.45 0.30
N VAL A 24 -7.25 -0.70 1.36
CA VAL A 24 -8.30 -0.20 2.26
C VAL A 24 -8.27 1.32 2.24
N GLU A 25 -9.40 1.96 1.96
CA GLU A 25 -9.51 3.41 1.87
C GLU A 25 -9.37 4.07 3.26
N SER A 26 -8.65 5.18 3.35
CA SER A 26 -8.42 5.90 4.61
C SER A 26 -9.57 6.81 5.07
N GLY A 27 -10.71 6.80 4.36
CA GLY A 27 -11.88 7.64 4.64
C GLY A 27 -11.74 9.10 4.16
N PRO A 28 -12.86 9.85 4.12
CA PRO A 28 -12.93 11.20 3.55
C PRO A 28 -12.18 12.22 4.42
N ASN A 29 -11.26 12.97 3.81
CA ASN A 29 -10.46 14.00 4.49
C ASN A 29 -10.31 15.25 3.61
N ILE A 30 -11.26 16.18 3.70
CA ILE A 30 -11.18 17.48 2.99
C ILE A 30 -10.26 18.42 3.79
N ARG A 31 -9.24 19.00 3.14
CA ARG A 31 -8.30 19.98 3.71
C ARG A 31 -8.01 21.09 2.72
N GLN A 32 -7.66 22.26 3.23
CA GLN A 32 -7.24 23.39 2.39
C GLN A 32 -5.77 23.22 1.94
N PRO A 33 -5.38 23.79 0.80
CA PRO A 33 -3.98 23.87 0.40
C PRO A 33 -3.10 24.49 1.50
N GLY A 34 -1.87 24.02 1.64
CA GLY A 34 -0.91 24.46 2.66
C GLY A 34 -1.11 23.85 4.05
N GLN A 35 -2.27 23.24 4.33
CA GLN A 35 -2.50 22.52 5.59
C GLN A 35 -1.78 21.16 5.60
N SER A 36 -1.77 20.53 6.77
CA SER A 36 -1.33 19.15 6.95
C SER A 36 -2.53 18.21 7.15
N VAL A 37 -2.37 16.97 6.74
CA VAL A 37 -3.32 15.88 7.04
C VAL A 37 -2.57 14.71 7.65
N ARG A 38 -3.21 14.02 8.60
CA ARG A 38 -2.77 12.73 9.10
C ARG A 38 -3.82 11.70 8.75
N LEU A 39 -3.45 10.78 7.87
CA LEU A 39 -4.26 9.63 7.51
C LEU A 39 -3.93 8.49 8.48
N THR A 40 -4.95 7.70 8.81
CA THR A 40 -4.87 6.56 9.72
C THR A 40 -5.28 5.32 8.97
N CYS A 41 -4.54 4.22 9.14
CA CYS A 41 -5.00 2.91 8.76
C CYS A 41 -4.96 1.97 9.97
N THR A 42 -6.13 1.41 10.30
CA THR A 42 -6.31 0.43 11.36
C THR A 42 -6.18 -0.97 10.76
N ILE A 43 -5.22 -1.74 11.26
CA ILE A 43 -5.02 -3.12 10.83
C ILE A 43 -6.03 -4.02 11.52
N THR A 44 -6.75 -4.82 10.74
CA THR A 44 -7.66 -5.86 11.24
C THR A 44 -7.14 -7.22 10.81
N GLY A 45 -7.26 -8.25 11.67
CA GLY A 45 -6.83 -9.62 11.36
C GLY A 45 -5.31 -9.86 11.30
N ALA A 46 -4.48 -8.85 11.58
CA ALA A 46 -3.02 -8.95 11.63
C ALA A 46 -2.42 -7.97 12.66
N SER A 47 -1.12 -8.06 12.91
CA SER A 47 -0.39 -7.09 13.73
C SER A 47 0.31 -6.04 12.86
N VAL A 48 0.24 -4.77 13.25
CA VAL A 48 1.02 -3.69 12.64
C VAL A 48 2.54 -3.90 12.79
N LYS A 49 2.98 -4.72 13.77
CA LYS A 49 4.37 -5.21 13.87
C LYS A 49 4.73 -6.28 12.82
N GLY A 50 3.91 -6.42 11.78
CA GLY A 50 4.21 -7.23 10.59
C GLY A 50 5.03 -6.47 9.54
N PRO A 51 5.44 -7.16 8.47
CA PRO A 51 6.19 -6.55 7.39
C PRO A 51 5.26 -5.88 6.35
N TYR A 52 5.85 -4.92 5.63
CA TYR A 52 5.35 -4.37 4.36
C TYR A 52 3.95 -3.72 4.40
N TRP A 53 3.74 -2.78 5.33
CA TRP A 53 2.57 -1.90 5.28
C TRP A 53 2.87 -0.68 4.42
N GLU A 54 2.03 -0.42 3.43
CA GLU A 54 2.27 0.60 2.41
C GLU A 54 1.17 1.65 2.40
N TRP A 55 1.54 2.85 1.97
CA TRP A 55 0.61 3.89 1.57
C TRP A 55 0.67 4.06 0.06
N VAL A 56 -0.49 4.01 -0.57
CA VAL A 56 -0.67 4.18 -2.00
C VAL A 56 -1.75 5.23 -2.23
N ARG A 57 -1.61 6.07 -3.25
CA ARG A 57 -2.68 7.00 -3.65
C ARG A 57 -3.07 6.81 -5.11
N GLN A 58 -4.28 7.25 -5.44
CA GLN A 58 -4.78 7.32 -6.79
C GLN A 58 -5.40 8.69 -7.04
N ALA A 59 -4.75 9.50 -7.87
CA ALA A 59 -5.34 10.75 -8.34
C ALA A 59 -6.41 10.47 -9.41
N PRO A 60 -7.44 11.32 -9.56
CA PRO A 60 -8.45 11.16 -10.60
C PRO A 60 -7.83 11.01 -11.99
N GLY A 61 -8.21 9.96 -12.72
CA GLY A 61 -7.70 9.68 -14.07
C GLY A 61 -6.25 9.18 -14.13
N LYS A 62 -5.62 8.85 -12.98
CA LYS A 62 -4.25 8.32 -12.92
C LYS A 62 -4.21 6.90 -12.32
N GLY A 63 -3.08 6.23 -12.55
CA GLY A 63 -2.75 4.96 -11.91
C GLY A 63 -2.42 5.12 -10.43
N LEU A 64 -2.16 3.98 -9.77
CA LEU A 64 -1.70 3.92 -8.39
C LEU A 64 -0.27 4.46 -8.27
N GLU A 65 -0.03 5.30 -7.27
CA GLU A 65 1.27 5.85 -6.92
C GLU A 65 1.64 5.42 -5.49
N TRP A 66 2.75 4.70 -5.35
CA TRP A 66 3.29 4.33 -4.05
C TRP A 66 3.91 5.55 -3.36
N LEU A 67 3.59 5.76 -2.08
CA LEU A 67 4.06 6.90 -1.28
C LEU A 67 5.13 6.52 -0.27
N GLY A 68 5.05 5.30 0.25
CA GLY A 68 5.99 4.83 1.25
C GLY A 68 5.56 3.52 1.89
N GLN A 69 6.48 2.95 2.66
CA GLN A 69 6.32 1.70 3.39
C GLN A 69 6.81 1.88 4.83
N ILE A 70 6.11 1.25 5.77
CA ILE A 70 6.56 1.07 7.15
C ILE A 70 6.53 -0.43 7.52
N ASP A 71 7.56 -0.88 8.20
CA ASP A 71 7.65 -2.25 8.70
C ASP A 71 8.39 -2.33 10.03
N TRP A 72 8.07 -3.37 10.81
CA TRP A 72 8.76 -3.67 12.05
C TRP A 72 9.83 -4.74 11.83
N ALA A 73 11.08 -4.40 12.06
CA ALA A 73 12.21 -5.31 11.93
C ALA A 73 13.30 -5.01 12.96
N SER A 74 13.94 -6.05 13.47
CA SER A 74 15.04 -5.91 14.46
C SER A 74 14.66 -5.01 15.65
N ASN A 75 13.44 -5.18 16.16
CA ASN A 75 12.85 -4.41 17.25
C ASN A 75 12.77 -2.89 17.02
N ASN A 76 12.74 -2.45 15.76
CA ASN A 76 12.62 -1.05 15.38
C ASN A 76 11.67 -0.86 14.19
N TRP A 77 11.11 0.35 14.07
CA TRP A 77 10.34 0.75 12.88
C TRP A 77 11.29 1.20 11.77
N ARG A 78 11.12 0.65 10.57
CA ARG A 78 11.80 1.10 9.36
C ARG A 78 10.80 1.79 8.46
N THR A 79 11.24 2.86 7.80
CA THR A 79 10.41 3.62 6.86
C THR A 79 11.13 3.83 5.55
N TYR A 80 10.39 3.72 4.46
CA TYR A 80 10.84 3.94 3.10
C TYR A 80 9.86 4.89 2.43
N TYR A 81 10.36 5.84 1.65
CA TYR A 81 9.55 6.92 1.09
C TYR A 81 9.73 7.00 -0.42
N ASN A 82 8.67 7.41 -1.12
CA ASN A 82 8.78 7.88 -2.48
C ASN A 82 9.49 9.25 -2.47
N PRO A 83 10.57 9.45 -3.25
CA PRO A 83 11.31 10.72 -3.30
C PRO A 83 10.43 11.95 -3.59
N SER A 84 9.33 11.78 -4.33
CA SER A 84 8.42 12.88 -4.67
C SER A 84 7.66 13.48 -3.48
N VAL A 85 7.50 12.73 -2.38
CA VAL A 85 6.77 13.19 -1.18
C VAL A 85 7.62 13.20 0.08
N GLN A 86 8.82 12.61 0.04
CA GLN A 86 9.68 12.38 1.21
C GLN A 86 9.92 13.63 2.07
N SER A 87 10.16 14.79 1.46
CA SER A 87 10.46 16.03 2.19
C SER A 87 9.32 16.56 3.07
N ARG A 88 8.09 16.09 2.82
CA ARG A 88 6.87 16.58 3.45
C ARG A 88 5.97 15.46 3.99
N SER A 89 6.44 14.22 3.95
CA SER A 89 5.72 13.06 4.47
C SER A 89 6.37 12.52 5.74
N THR A 90 5.57 11.96 6.65
CA THR A 90 6.08 11.24 7.82
C THR A 90 5.24 9.99 8.04
N LEU A 91 5.90 8.84 8.10
CA LEU A 91 5.30 7.55 8.39
C LEU A 91 5.55 7.17 9.86
N THR A 92 4.49 6.76 10.56
CA THR A 92 4.57 6.33 11.96
C THR A 92 3.62 5.16 12.21
N ALA A 93 3.84 4.42 13.31
CA ALA A 93 2.95 3.34 13.74
C ALA A 93 2.73 3.38 15.25
N ASP A 94 1.54 2.96 15.68
CA ASP A 94 1.15 2.77 17.08
C ASP A 94 0.70 1.31 17.27
N SER A 95 1.59 0.50 17.86
CA SER A 95 1.29 -0.91 18.10
C SER A 95 0.24 -1.15 19.18
N SER A 96 -0.05 -0.17 20.04
CA SER A 96 -1.10 -0.31 21.05
C SER A 96 -2.50 -0.24 20.44
N LYS A 97 -2.62 0.52 19.35
CA LYS A 97 -3.87 0.68 18.58
C LYS A 97 -3.95 -0.22 17.35
N ASN A 98 -2.85 -0.87 17.00
CA ASN A 98 -2.72 -1.63 15.77
C ASN A 98 -2.92 -0.76 14.52
N GLU A 99 -2.34 0.45 14.55
CA GLU A 99 -2.51 1.47 13.52
C GLU A 99 -1.18 1.94 12.95
N TYR A 100 -1.21 2.38 11.70
CA TYR A 100 -0.12 3.14 11.10
C TYR A 100 -0.64 4.36 10.35
N TYR A 101 0.23 5.36 10.21
CA TYR A 101 -0.17 6.71 9.82
C TYR A 101 0.73 7.27 8.73
N LEU A 102 0.12 8.06 7.85
CA LEU A 102 0.80 8.95 6.92
C LEU A 102 0.43 10.38 7.28
N GLU A 103 1.41 11.16 7.71
CA GLU A 103 1.29 12.61 7.79
C GLU A 103 1.83 13.22 6.50
N LEU A 104 1.03 14.06 5.84
CA LEU A 104 1.45 14.89 4.71
C LEU A 104 1.33 16.36 5.12
N ARG A 105 2.41 17.10 4.94
CA ARG A 105 2.50 18.53 5.22
C ARG A 105 2.44 19.34 3.93
N SER A 106 2.04 20.61 4.07
CA SER A 106 2.01 21.57 2.96
C SER A 106 1.27 21.03 1.75
N LEU A 107 0.01 20.62 1.94
CA LEU A 107 -0.79 19.99 0.90
C LEU A 107 -0.92 20.87 -0.35
N THR A 108 -0.88 20.23 -1.51
CA THR A 108 -1.03 20.84 -2.83
C THR A 108 -2.20 20.22 -3.58
N ALA A 109 -2.59 20.82 -4.72
CA ALA A 109 -3.62 20.22 -5.58
C ALA A 109 -3.24 18.81 -6.08
N ALA A 110 -1.94 18.51 -6.18
CA ALA A 110 -1.45 17.17 -6.57
C ALA A 110 -1.73 16.09 -5.51
N ASP A 111 -2.12 16.48 -4.30
CA ASP A 111 -2.46 15.57 -3.20
C ASP A 111 -3.94 15.21 -3.16
N SER A 112 -4.76 15.79 -4.04
CA SER A 112 -6.16 15.40 -4.20
C SER A 112 -6.24 14.03 -4.87
N ALA A 113 -6.45 13.00 -4.05
CA ALA A 113 -6.43 11.60 -4.43
C ALA A 113 -7.23 10.76 -3.44
N THR A 114 -7.60 9.56 -3.84
CA THR A 114 -8.00 8.51 -2.91
C THR A 114 -6.73 7.87 -2.34
N TYR A 115 -6.68 7.71 -1.02
CA TYR A 115 -5.54 7.11 -0.33
C TYR A 115 -5.94 5.73 0.19
N TYR A 116 -5.03 4.78 -0.01
CA TYR A 116 -5.19 3.40 0.37
C TYR A 116 -4.05 2.99 1.29
N CYS A 117 -4.39 2.28 2.35
CA CYS A 117 -3.43 1.42 3.01
C CYS A 117 -3.36 0.07 2.31
N ALA A 118 -2.16 -0.48 2.24
CA ALA A 118 -1.92 -1.76 1.60
C ALA A 118 -0.99 -2.66 2.39
N ARG A 119 -1.16 -3.97 2.20
CA ARG A 119 -0.22 -4.98 2.69
C ARG A 119 0.39 -5.70 1.50
N ARG A 120 1.72 -5.65 1.37
CA ARG A 120 2.42 -6.46 0.38
C ARG A 120 2.69 -7.84 0.97
N THR A 121 2.00 -8.86 0.45
CA THR A 121 2.36 -10.26 0.72
C THR A 121 3.49 -10.66 -0.22
N GLN A 122 4.58 -11.19 0.33
CA GLN A 122 5.58 -11.90 -0.49
C GLN A 122 5.03 -13.25 -0.95
#